data_AF-A0A8H5B1C8-F1
#
_entry.id   AF-A0A8H5B1C8-F1
#
_cell.length_a   1.000
_cell.length_b   1.000
_cell.length_c   1.000
_cell.angle_alpha   90.00
_cell.angle_beta   90.00
_cell.angle_gamma   90.00
#
_symmetry.space_group_name_H-M   'P 1'
#
loop_
_entity.id
_entity.type
_entity.pdbx_description
1 polymer ?
#
loop_
_entity_poly.entity_id
_entity_poly.type
_entity_poly.pdbx_seq_one_letter_code
_entity_poly.pdbx_strand_id
1 'polypeptide(L)'
;MPAQKFLCNICMKYYELHQLLFLSNGDCGHGFCKTCTEQRQTPTCALCDTPYGDLPPRRLYLDPVEDTPEERARRLTADKSAFLVEPNLKNLKNLRQSLRDAEHDSGEGMSDDSKEEFRKATRILETGAKLLSLRVELGGGRRVNNGSSQLKKMNSDDTDELQARLQSLQSQVDEMPSQIAELRSRKAELRSQIAEIRSQSQALREQRKIEAMMQGAPGDLGEVRKQECAEARKTLAAVDEEDFNLGRGTLYM
;
A
#
# COMPACT_ATOMS: atom_id res chain seq x y z
N MET A 1 -28.22 45.63 24.73
CA MET A 1 -28.02 44.17 24.56
C MET A 1 -28.98 43.69 23.48
N PRO A 2 -28.56 43.02 22.41
CA PRO A 2 -29.50 42.41 21.46
C PRO A 2 -30.35 41.37 22.20
N ALA A 3 -31.67 41.37 21.97
CA ALA A 3 -32.57 40.40 22.57
C ALA A 3 -32.11 38.97 22.23
N GLN A 4 -31.83 38.15 23.25
CA GLN A 4 -31.45 36.76 23.05
C GLN A 4 -32.63 35.99 22.43
N LYS A 5 -32.39 35.39 21.27
CA LYS A 5 -33.38 34.56 20.58
C LYS A 5 -33.11 33.09 20.86
N PHE A 6 -34.17 32.36 21.15
CA PHE A 6 -34.15 30.94 21.47
C PHE A 6 -34.84 30.15 20.34
N LEU A 7 -34.35 28.95 20.06
CA LEU A 7 -34.89 28.10 18.99
C LEU A 7 -36.06 27.28 19.52
N CYS A 8 -37.18 27.22 18.79
CA CYS A 8 -38.20 26.21 19.06
C CYS A 8 -37.75 24.86 18.50
N ASN A 9 -37.68 23.84 19.34
CA ASN A 9 -37.11 22.54 18.97
C ASN A 9 -38.00 21.69 18.03
N ILE A 10 -39.22 22.15 17.71
CA ILE A 10 -40.12 21.47 16.76
C ILE A 10 -40.05 22.14 15.39
N CYS A 11 -40.35 23.44 15.32
CA CYS A 11 -40.39 24.15 14.04
C CYS A 11 -39.05 24.78 13.61
N MET A 12 -38.02 24.72 14.47
CA MET A 12 -36.69 25.25 14.22
C MET A 12 -36.68 26.76 13.87
N LYS A 13 -37.65 27.52 14.36
CA LYS A 13 -37.70 28.98 14.25
C LYS A 13 -37.23 29.65 15.53
N TYR A 14 -36.66 30.84 15.39
CA TYR A 14 -36.17 31.67 16.50
C TYR A 14 -37.31 32.52 17.09
N TYR A 15 -37.44 32.47 18.41
CA TYR A 15 -38.44 33.20 19.20
C TYR A 15 -37.76 33.94 20.35
N GLU A 16 -38.41 34.98 20.86
CA GLU A 16 -37.98 35.56 22.13
C GLU A 16 -38.33 34.63 23.29
N LEU A 17 -37.59 34.69 24.40
CA LEU A 17 -37.78 33.79 25.54
C LEU A 17 -39.24 33.78 26.03
N HIS A 18 -39.86 34.96 26.10
CA HIS A 18 -41.23 35.12 26.56
C HIS A 18 -42.27 34.48 25.62
N GLN A 19 -41.90 34.16 24.36
CA GLN A 19 -42.76 33.53 23.36
C GLN A 19 -42.68 32.00 23.38
N LEU A 20 -41.68 31.44 24.06
CA LEU A 20 -41.56 30.00 24.29
C LEU A 20 -42.34 29.58 25.54
N LEU A 21 -42.88 28.38 25.46
CA LEU A 21 -43.54 27.68 26.55
C LEU A 21 -42.64 26.52 26.96
N PHE A 22 -42.37 26.43 28.27
CA PHE A 22 -41.58 25.37 28.88
C PHE A 22 -42.49 24.46 29.69
N LEU A 23 -42.12 23.18 29.74
CA LEU A 23 -42.90 22.15 30.41
C LEU A 23 -42.56 22.13 31.90
N SER A 24 -43.58 22.26 32.75
CA SER A 24 -43.42 22.50 34.19
C SER A 24 -42.87 21.30 34.97
N ASN A 25 -43.10 20.08 34.49
CA ASN A 25 -42.96 18.85 35.28
C ASN A 25 -41.89 17.88 34.79
N GLY A 26 -41.07 18.32 33.84
CA GLY A 26 -39.89 17.58 33.42
C GLY A 26 -38.75 18.55 33.27
N ASP A 27 -37.66 18.32 33.99
CA ASP A 27 -36.38 19.04 33.89
C ASP A 27 -35.72 18.91 32.50
N CYS A 28 -36.49 18.59 31.47
CA CYS A 28 -36.04 18.44 30.11
C CYS A 28 -35.54 19.75 29.49
N GLY A 29 -35.92 20.91 30.04
CA GLY A 29 -35.46 22.22 29.57
C GLY A 29 -35.87 22.58 28.14
N HIS A 30 -36.71 21.76 27.49
CA HIS A 30 -37.13 21.97 26.11
C HIS A 30 -38.23 23.03 26.01
N GLY A 31 -37.96 24.07 25.21
CA GLY A 31 -38.89 25.16 24.94
C GLY A 31 -39.57 25.02 23.57
N PHE A 32 -40.88 25.21 23.53
CA PHE A 32 -41.68 25.13 22.31
C PHE A 32 -42.45 26.42 22.05
N CYS A 33 -42.61 26.80 20.78
CA CYS A 33 -43.44 27.96 20.46
C CYS A 33 -44.91 27.62 20.68
N LYS A 34 -45.74 28.65 20.96
CA LYS A 34 -47.17 28.49 21.24
C LYS A 34 -47.89 27.58 20.25
N THR A 35 -47.66 27.78 18.94
CA THR A 35 -48.29 26.98 17.88
C THR A 35 -47.89 25.51 17.94
N CYS A 36 -46.60 25.20 18.13
CA CYS A 36 -46.14 23.82 18.24
C CYS A 36 -46.60 23.15 19.54
N THR A 37 -46.80 23.91 20.61
CA THR A 37 -47.37 23.40 21.86
C THR A 37 -48.85 23.08 21.71
N GLU A 38 -49.63 23.94 21.06
CA GLU A 38 -51.08 23.77 20.86
C GLU A 38 -51.43 22.65 19.85
N GLN A 39 -50.60 22.43 18.84
CA GLN A 39 -50.81 21.37 17.84
C GLN A 39 -50.60 19.95 18.40
N ARG A 40 -50.01 19.81 19.60
CA ARG A 40 -49.71 18.51 20.18
C ARG A 40 -50.83 18.03 21.08
N GLN A 41 -51.28 16.81 20.82
CA GLN A 41 -52.29 16.10 21.62
C GLN A 41 -51.67 15.16 22.66
N THR A 42 -50.37 14.86 22.55
CA THR A 42 -49.68 13.90 23.41
C THR A 42 -49.16 14.56 24.69
N PRO A 43 -49.41 13.98 25.88
CA PRO A 43 -48.93 14.51 27.15
C PRO A 43 -47.45 14.20 27.42
N THR A 44 -46.58 14.22 26.40
CA THR A 44 -45.15 13.90 26.52
C THR A 44 -44.29 14.85 25.68
N CYS A 45 -43.10 15.21 26.18
CA CYS A 45 -42.17 16.11 25.50
C CYS A 45 -41.73 15.56 24.14
N ALA A 46 -41.68 16.39 23.09
CA ALA A 46 -41.44 15.94 21.71
C ALA A 46 -40.03 15.39 21.47
N LEU A 47 -39.09 15.71 22.36
CA LEU A 47 -37.68 15.40 22.18
C LEU A 47 -37.18 14.30 23.10
N CYS A 48 -37.77 14.16 24.28
CA CYS A 48 -37.27 13.26 25.32
C CYS A 48 -38.37 12.41 25.95
N ASP A 49 -39.60 12.48 25.42
CA ASP A 49 -40.77 11.71 25.84
C ASP A 49 -41.14 11.83 27.33
N THR A 50 -40.55 12.78 28.06
CA THR A 50 -40.88 13.03 29.46
C THR A 50 -42.35 13.45 29.59
N PRO A 51 -43.15 12.75 30.42
CA PRO A 51 -44.56 13.06 30.55
C PRO A 51 -44.78 14.45 31.14
N TYR A 52 -45.80 15.13 30.64
CA TYR A 52 -46.35 16.32 31.25
C TYR A 52 -47.14 15.84 32.46
N GLY A 53 -46.80 16.33 33.66
CA GLY A 53 -47.80 16.28 34.72
C GLY A 53 -48.98 17.20 34.39
N ASP A 54 -49.96 17.27 35.29
CA ASP A 54 -51.24 17.95 35.06
C ASP A 54 -51.15 19.49 34.91
N LEU A 55 -49.94 20.06 34.98
CA LEU A 55 -49.72 21.49 34.90
C LEU A 55 -49.56 21.96 33.45
N PRO A 56 -50.29 23.01 33.03
CA PRO A 56 -50.13 23.58 31.70
C PRO A 56 -48.72 24.16 31.52
N PRO A 57 -48.20 24.20 30.27
CA PRO A 57 -46.91 24.82 29.96
C PRO A 57 -46.82 26.27 30.44
N ARG A 58 -45.68 26.66 31.02
CA ARG A 58 -45.47 27.98 31.62
C ARG A 58 -44.51 28.84 30.79
N ARG A 59 -44.67 30.16 30.88
CA ARG A 59 -43.69 31.13 30.36
C ARG A 59 -42.63 31.39 31.44
N LEU A 60 -41.37 31.43 31.04
CA LEU A 60 -40.27 31.83 31.92
C LEU A 60 -40.03 33.33 31.76
N TYR A 61 -40.03 34.03 32.89
CA TYR A 61 -39.56 35.41 32.98
C TYR A 61 -38.20 35.37 33.69
N LEU A 62 -37.16 35.85 33.02
CA LEU A 62 -35.87 36.10 33.63
C LEU A 62 -35.84 37.57 34.03
N ASP A 63 -35.95 37.85 35.32
CA ASP A 63 -35.60 39.16 35.83
C ASP A 63 -34.07 39.22 35.93
N PRO A 64 -33.41 40.12 35.17
CA PRO A 64 -31.97 40.30 35.32
C PRO A 64 -31.72 40.93 36.69
N VAL A 65 -31.36 40.10 37.66
CA VAL A 65 -30.73 40.58 38.89
C VAL A 65 -29.34 41.06 38.50
N GLU A 66 -29.11 42.37 38.57
CA GLU A 66 -27.77 42.92 38.38
C GLU A 66 -26.91 42.49 39.58
N ASP A 67 -25.96 41.58 39.34
CA ASP A 67 -25.01 41.16 40.37
C ASP A 67 -24.26 42.40 40.91
N THR A 68 -24.20 42.51 42.25
CA THR A 68 -23.32 43.49 42.90
C THR A 68 -21.86 43.24 42.48
N PRO A 69 -20.97 44.27 42.50
CA PRO A 69 -19.56 44.09 42.15
C PRO A 69 -18.88 42.96 42.93
N GLU A 70 -19.27 42.76 44.18
CA GLU A 70 -18.77 41.69 45.05
C GLU A 70 -19.30 40.31 44.66
N GLU A 71 -20.59 40.17 44.32
CA GLU A 71 -21.15 38.91 43.81
C GLU A 71 -20.57 38.55 42.45
N ARG A 72 -20.29 39.54 41.60
CA ARG A 72 -19.61 39.34 40.32
C ARG A 72 -18.18 38.83 40.52
N ALA A 73 -17.44 39.40 41.46
CA ALA A 73 -16.10 38.92 41.83
C ALA A 73 -16.13 37.51 42.43
N ARG A 74 -17.14 37.20 43.27
CA ARG A 74 -17.34 35.85 43.84
C ARG A 74 -17.73 34.83 42.78
N ARG A 75 -18.59 35.15 41.81
CA ARG A 75 -18.90 34.26 40.69
C ARG A 75 -17.65 33.99 39.85
N LEU A 76 -16.91 35.02 39.47
CA LEU A 76 -15.67 34.87 38.68
C LEU A 76 -14.62 34.02 39.40
N THR A 77 -14.61 34.01 40.74
CA THR A 77 -13.69 33.19 41.54
C THR A 77 -14.23 31.80 41.89
N ALA A 78 -15.55 31.62 42.00
CA ALA A 78 -16.20 30.33 42.23
C ALA A 78 -16.26 29.46 40.96
N ASP A 79 -16.32 30.08 39.78
CA ASP A 79 -16.29 29.40 38.47
C ASP A 79 -14.90 28.81 38.11
N LYS A 80 -13.97 28.79 39.08
CA LYS A 80 -12.66 28.14 38.97
C LYS A 80 -12.75 26.65 38.58
N SER A 81 -13.85 25.97 38.90
CA SER A 81 -14.07 24.57 38.51
C SER A 81 -14.46 24.39 37.04
N ALA A 82 -15.11 25.38 36.42
CA ALA A 82 -15.43 25.35 34.99
C ALA A 82 -14.19 25.55 34.09
N PHE A 83 -13.10 26.12 34.64
CA PHE A 83 -11.83 26.32 33.95
C PHE A 83 -10.99 25.03 33.74
N LEU A 84 -11.46 23.87 34.20
CA LEU A 84 -10.86 22.56 33.87
C LEU A 84 -11.16 22.13 32.43
N VAL A 85 -12.07 22.81 31.72
CA VAL A 85 -12.24 22.64 30.27
C VAL A 85 -11.21 23.51 29.56
N GLU A 86 -10.10 22.86 29.15
CA GLU A 86 -8.97 23.38 28.37
C GLU A 86 -8.77 24.92 28.38
N PRO A 87 -7.87 25.46 29.23
CA PRO A 87 -7.61 26.89 29.26
C PRO A 87 -7.07 27.37 27.90
N ASN A 88 -7.90 28.11 27.17
CA ASN A 88 -7.50 28.76 25.93
C ASN A 88 -6.64 29.99 26.26
N LEU A 89 -5.52 30.17 25.54
CA LEU A 89 -4.62 31.31 25.66
C LEU A 89 -5.37 32.66 25.59
N LYS A 90 -6.44 32.72 24.79
CA LYS A 90 -7.29 33.91 24.63
C LYS A 90 -8.09 34.20 25.91
N ASN A 91 -8.61 33.17 26.57
CA ASN A 91 -9.40 33.31 27.80
C ASN A 91 -8.52 33.79 28.96
N LEU A 92 -7.30 33.27 29.09
CA LEU A 92 -6.37 33.72 30.13
C LEU A 92 -5.89 35.15 29.92
N LYS A 93 -5.66 35.57 28.66
CA LYS A 93 -5.31 36.96 28.32
C LYS A 93 -6.47 37.92 28.66
N ASN A 94 -7.70 37.53 28.31
CA ASN A 94 -8.89 38.33 28.63
C ASN A 94 -9.11 38.43 30.13
N LEU A 95 -9.00 37.33 30.87
CA LEU A 95 -9.13 37.32 32.34
C LEU A 95 -8.07 38.19 33.01
N ARG A 96 -6.82 38.11 32.55
CA ARG A 96 -5.74 38.99 33.02
C ARG A 96 -6.08 40.47 32.79
N GLN A 97 -6.67 40.80 31.64
CA GLN A 97 -7.05 42.17 31.35
C GLN A 97 -8.18 42.63 32.27
N SER A 98 -9.24 41.84 32.41
CA SER A 98 -10.36 42.14 33.31
C SER A 98 -9.93 42.28 34.78
N LEU A 99 -8.93 41.51 35.24
CA LEU A 99 -8.38 41.68 36.58
C LEU A 99 -7.60 43.00 36.73
N ARG A 100 -6.84 43.43 35.71
CA ARG A 100 -6.15 44.73 35.75
C ARG A 100 -7.11 45.91 35.71
N ASP A 101 -8.17 45.80 34.91
CA ASP A 101 -9.21 46.82 34.82
C ASP A 101 -9.94 46.92 36.18
N ALA A 102 -10.26 45.79 36.81
CA ALA A 102 -10.86 45.76 38.15
C ALA A 102 -9.93 46.32 39.25
N GLU A 103 -8.62 46.08 39.18
CA GLU A 103 -7.63 46.65 40.12
C GLU A 103 -7.53 48.19 39.98
N HIS A 104 -7.65 48.70 38.76
CA HIS A 104 -7.65 50.14 38.49
C HIS A 104 -8.92 50.82 39.01
N ASP A 105 -10.08 50.18 38.82
CA ASP A 105 -11.39 50.74 39.21
C ASP A 105 -11.65 50.70 40.73
N SER A 106 -10.92 49.87 41.47
CA SER A 106 -11.07 49.69 42.93
C SER A 106 -10.04 50.45 43.78
N GLY A 107 -9.19 51.27 43.13
CA GLY A 107 -7.97 51.85 43.68
C GLY A 107 -8.09 52.66 44.99
N GLU A 108 -9.26 53.19 45.32
CA GLU A 108 -9.45 54.04 46.52
C GLU A 108 -10.00 53.31 47.75
N GLY A 109 -10.42 52.03 47.64
CA GLY A 109 -11.11 51.33 48.73
C GLY A 109 -10.54 49.97 49.15
N MET A 110 -9.59 49.42 48.40
CA MET A 110 -9.04 48.08 48.69
C MET A 110 -7.94 48.10 49.75
N SER A 111 -8.03 47.16 50.70
CA SER A 111 -6.95 46.86 51.65
C SER A 111 -5.70 46.37 50.92
N ASP A 112 -4.53 46.61 51.51
CA ASP A 112 -3.25 46.19 50.94
C ASP A 112 -3.15 44.66 50.78
N ASP A 113 -3.78 43.89 51.67
CA ASP A 113 -3.86 42.43 51.57
C ASP A 113 -4.61 41.99 50.30
N SER A 114 -5.71 42.67 49.98
CA SER A 114 -6.51 42.37 48.78
C SER A 114 -5.74 42.72 47.49
N LYS A 115 -4.96 43.80 47.52
CA LYS A 115 -4.07 44.18 46.40
C LYS A 115 -2.96 43.16 46.18
N GLU A 116 -2.38 42.62 47.24
CA GLU A 116 -1.33 41.60 47.12
C GLU A 116 -1.87 40.27 46.59
N GLU A 117 -3.07 39.84 47.01
CA GLU A 117 -3.74 38.67 46.44
C GLU A 117 -4.03 38.84 44.93
N PHE A 118 -4.41 40.04 44.49
CA PHE A 118 -4.60 40.36 43.07
C PHE A 118 -3.31 40.23 42.26
N ARG A 119 -2.19 40.72 42.80
CA ARG A 119 -0.87 40.59 42.18
C ARG A 119 -0.43 39.13 42.10
N LYS A 120 -0.69 38.32 43.13
CA LYS A 120 -0.43 36.87 43.10
C LYS A 120 -1.24 36.18 42.01
N ALA A 121 -2.54 36.46 41.92
CA ALA A 121 -3.41 35.90 40.88
C ALA A 121 -2.91 36.27 39.47
N THR A 122 -2.51 37.52 39.27
CA THR A 122 -1.96 37.99 37.98
C THR A 122 -0.66 37.28 37.61
N ARG A 123 0.26 37.04 38.57
CA ARG A 123 1.50 36.27 38.34
C ARG A 123 1.20 34.83 37.94
N ILE A 124 0.22 34.18 38.56
CA ILE A 124 -0.20 32.81 38.24
C ILE A 124 -0.78 32.73 36.82
N LEU A 125 -1.59 33.71 36.41
CA LEU A 125 -2.11 33.77 35.04
C LEU A 125 -1.01 33.99 34.00
N GLU A 126 0.02 34.78 34.34
CA GLU A 126 1.15 35.01 33.45
C GLU A 126 2.02 33.75 33.27
N THR A 127 2.30 33.02 34.35
CA THR A 127 3.00 31.74 34.25
C THR A 127 2.17 30.70 33.50
N GLY A 128 0.86 30.62 33.75
CA GLY A 128 -0.06 29.75 33.02
C GLY A 128 -0.08 30.06 31.51
N ALA A 129 -0.12 31.33 31.12
CA ALA A 129 -0.07 31.73 29.71
C ALA A 129 1.28 31.38 29.06
N LYS A 130 2.40 31.57 29.75
CA LYS A 130 3.74 31.17 29.26
C LYS A 130 3.84 29.64 29.06
N LEU A 131 3.31 28.86 30.00
CA LEU A 131 3.28 27.40 29.89
C LEU A 131 2.42 26.92 28.71
N LEU A 132 1.28 27.57 28.45
CA LEU A 132 0.45 27.25 27.29
C LEU A 132 1.09 27.66 25.96
N SER A 133 1.74 28.82 25.89
CA SER A 133 2.55 29.19 24.72
C SER A 133 3.66 28.18 24.47
N LEU A 134 4.41 27.80 25.51
CA LEU A 134 5.42 26.75 25.41
C LEU A 134 4.82 25.41 24.98
N ARG A 135 3.63 25.04 25.45
CA ARG A 135 2.94 23.82 25.01
C ARG A 135 2.56 23.85 23.52
N VAL A 136 2.18 25.01 23.00
CA VAL A 136 1.86 25.21 21.57
C VAL A 136 3.13 25.21 20.72
N GLU A 137 4.20 25.86 21.17
CA GLU A 137 5.51 25.87 20.51
C GLU A 137 6.17 24.48 20.54
N LEU A 138 6.08 23.80 21.68
CA LEU A 138 6.36 22.38 21.87
C LEU A 138 5.24 21.50 21.30
N GLY A 139 4.51 21.96 20.28
CA GLY A 139 3.57 21.22 19.43
C GLY A 139 4.18 19.99 18.71
N GLY A 140 5.20 19.39 19.31
CA GLY A 140 5.81 18.10 19.01
C GLY A 140 4.78 16.98 18.89
N GLY A 141 3.57 17.09 19.44
CA GLY A 141 2.51 16.10 19.16
C GLY A 141 2.19 15.94 17.67
N ARG A 142 2.03 17.04 16.90
CA ARG A 142 1.70 16.95 15.47
C ARG A 142 2.91 16.63 14.60
N ARG A 143 4.09 17.19 14.90
CA ARG A 143 5.32 16.87 14.14
C ARG A 143 5.76 15.42 14.37
N VAL A 144 5.69 14.92 15.60
CA VAL A 144 6.04 13.54 15.93
C VAL A 144 5.06 12.57 15.29
N ASN A 145 3.75 12.88 15.28
CA ASN A 145 2.76 12.02 14.63
C ASN A 145 2.95 11.98 13.10
N ASN A 146 3.15 13.13 12.45
CA ASN A 146 3.43 13.15 11.01
C ASN A 146 4.74 12.44 10.66
N GLY A 147 5.79 12.64 11.46
CA GLY A 147 7.06 11.94 11.29
C GLY A 147 6.91 10.43 11.49
N SER A 148 6.15 10.00 12.49
CA SER A 148 5.85 8.59 12.75
C SER A 148 5.04 7.95 11.62
N SER A 149 4.03 8.63 11.09
CA SER A 149 3.26 8.17 9.93
C SER A 149 4.12 8.06 8.67
N GLN A 150 4.99 9.05 8.41
CA GLN A 150 5.93 8.99 7.29
C GLN A 150 6.95 7.87 7.43
N LEU A 151 7.53 7.69 8.63
CA LEU A 151 8.47 6.60 8.91
C LEU A 151 7.83 5.23 8.74
N LYS A 152 6.57 5.05 9.19
CA LYS A 152 5.83 3.80 8.98
C LYS A 152 5.61 3.52 7.50
N LYS A 153 5.25 4.54 6.72
CA LYS A 153 5.01 4.40 5.29
C LYS A 153 6.29 4.11 4.49
N MET A 154 7.37 4.85 4.76
CA MET A 154 8.66 4.58 4.12
C MET A 154 9.18 3.20 4.49
N ASN A 155 9.08 2.80 5.77
CA ASN A 155 9.48 1.47 6.18
C ASN A 155 8.65 0.39 5.48
N SER A 156 7.31 0.50 5.42
CA SER A 156 6.50 -0.55 4.77
C SER A 156 6.78 -0.65 3.28
N ASP A 157 6.79 0.49 2.58
CA ASP A 157 6.89 0.50 1.11
C ASP A 157 8.27 -0.01 0.66
N ASP A 158 9.35 0.45 1.32
CA ASP A 158 10.71 0.01 0.99
C ASP A 158 10.96 -1.45 1.39
N THR A 159 10.44 -1.90 2.55
CA THR A 159 10.64 -3.29 2.98
C THR A 159 9.87 -4.26 2.08
N ASP A 160 8.64 -3.92 1.71
CA ASP A 160 7.80 -4.78 0.88
C ASP A 160 8.35 -4.87 -0.55
N GLU A 161 8.84 -3.76 -1.12
CA GLU A 161 9.49 -3.77 -2.43
C GLU A 161 10.77 -4.61 -2.43
N LEU A 162 11.63 -4.45 -1.41
CA LEU A 162 12.85 -5.23 -1.28
C LEU A 162 12.55 -6.72 -1.09
N GLN A 163 11.51 -7.06 -0.31
CA GLN A 163 11.11 -8.44 -0.09
C GLN A 163 10.54 -9.08 -1.37
N ALA A 164 9.75 -8.35 -2.14
CA ALA A 164 9.26 -8.81 -3.45
C ALA A 164 10.40 -9.04 -4.45
N ARG A 165 11.39 -8.13 -4.49
CA ARG A 165 12.59 -8.29 -5.32
C ARG A 165 13.41 -9.52 -4.91
N LEU A 166 13.59 -9.75 -3.61
CA LEU A 166 14.30 -10.93 -3.12
C LEU A 166 13.59 -12.23 -3.50
N GLN A 167 12.27 -12.30 -3.37
CA GLN A 167 11.49 -13.48 -3.77
C GLN A 167 11.56 -13.74 -5.29
N SER A 168 11.53 -12.68 -6.10
CA SER A 168 11.69 -12.80 -7.56
C SER A 168 13.08 -13.32 -7.93
N LEU A 169 14.14 -12.80 -7.31
CA LEU A 169 15.50 -13.27 -7.54
C LEU A 169 15.70 -14.71 -7.06
N GLN A 170 15.13 -15.10 -5.90
CA GLN A 170 15.15 -16.48 -5.44
C GLN A 170 14.49 -17.43 -6.44
N SER A 171 13.33 -17.05 -6.96
CA SER A 171 12.62 -17.86 -7.97
C SER A 171 13.45 -18.04 -9.24
N GLN A 172 14.14 -16.99 -9.69
CA GLN A 172 15.05 -17.09 -10.85
C GLN A 172 16.24 -18.01 -10.56
N VAL A 173 16.84 -17.91 -9.37
CA VAL A 173 17.96 -18.78 -8.96
C VAL A 173 17.50 -20.24 -8.86
N ASP A 174 16.29 -20.49 -8.37
CA ASP A 174 15.72 -21.84 -8.27
C ASP A 174 15.37 -22.45 -9.64
N GLU A 175 15.13 -21.63 -10.66
CA GLU A 175 14.88 -22.08 -12.04
C GLU A 175 16.17 -22.40 -12.81
N MET A 176 17.29 -21.74 -12.52
CA MET A 176 18.56 -21.97 -13.23
C MET A 176 19.02 -23.45 -13.27
N PRO A 177 18.89 -24.27 -12.19
CA PRO A 177 19.23 -25.69 -12.23
C PRO A 177 18.47 -26.49 -13.30
N SER A 178 17.18 -26.20 -13.51
CA SER A 178 16.37 -26.91 -14.51
C SER A 178 16.83 -26.55 -15.92
N GLN A 179 17.09 -25.27 -16.19
CA GLN A 179 17.64 -24.79 -17.45
C GLN A 179 19.03 -25.40 -17.73
N ILE A 180 19.89 -25.48 -16.71
CA ILE A 180 21.21 -26.13 -16.83
C ILE A 180 21.05 -27.63 -17.14
N ALA A 181 20.09 -28.32 -16.51
CA ALA A 181 19.83 -29.73 -16.78
C ALA A 181 19.34 -29.96 -18.22
N GLU A 182 18.43 -29.11 -18.71
CA GLU A 182 17.94 -29.15 -20.09
C GLU A 182 19.08 -28.95 -21.11
N LEU A 183 19.92 -27.93 -20.90
CA LEU A 183 21.07 -27.68 -21.76
C LEU A 183 22.08 -28.84 -21.75
N ARG A 184 22.30 -29.47 -20.59
CA ARG A 184 23.15 -30.67 -20.49
C ARG A 184 22.56 -31.85 -21.27
N SER A 185 21.25 -32.05 -21.19
CA SER A 185 20.54 -33.09 -21.96
C SER A 185 20.69 -32.86 -23.46
N ARG A 186 20.39 -31.65 -23.94
CA ARG A 186 20.52 -31.28 -25.35
C ARG A 186 21.95 -31.42 -25.87
N LYS A 187 22.95 -31.08 -25.04
CA LYS A 187 24.36 -31.29 -25.37
C LYS A 187 24.71 -32.78 -25.51
N ALA A 188 24.15 -33.65 -24.67
CA ALA A 188 24.37 -35.09 -24.76
C ALA A 188 23.73 -35.68 -26.04
N GLU A 189 22.51 -35.26 -26.37
CA GLU A 189 21.81 -35.65 -27.58
C GLU A 189 22.61 -35.26 -28.85
N LEU A 190 23.04 -34.00 -28.94
CA LEU A 190 23.85 -33.54 -30.07
C LEU A 190 25.18 -34.32 -30.20
N ARG A 191 25.80 -34.71 -29.09
CA ARG A 191 27.00 -35.57 -29.12
C ARG A 191 26.70 -36.94 -29.69
N SER A 192 25.55 -37.52 -29.36
CA SER A 192 25.10 -38.80 -29.90
C SER A 192 24.86 -38.71 -31.41
N GLN A 193 24.16 -37.67 -31.87
CA GLN A 193 23.92 -37.43 -33.30
C GLN A 193 25.23 -37.25 -34.09
N ILE A 194 26.20 -36.51 -33.53
CA ILE A 194 27.53 -36.36 -34.16
C ILE A 194 28.25 -37.72 -34.26
N ALA A 195 28.17 -38.57 -33.23
CA ALA A 195 28.78 -39.89 -33.26
C ALA A 195 28.14 -40.80 -34.32
N GLU A 196 26.81 -40.75 -34.45
CA GLU A 196 26.07 -41.49 -35.47
C GLU A 196 26.44 -41.05 -36.89
N ILE A 197 26.45 -39.74 -37.16
CA ILE A 197 26.84 -39.19 -38.47
C ILE A 197 28.28 -39.60 -38.83
N ARG A 198 29.20 -39.62 -37.85
CA ARG A 198 30.58 -40.09 -38.07
C ARG A 198 30.62 -41.57 -38.45
N SER A 199 29.84 -42.40 -37.77
CA SER A 199 29.73 -43.83 -38.08
C SER A 199 29.17 -44.05 -39.49
N GLN A 200 28.07 -43.36 -39.84
CA GLN A 200 27.48 -43.41 -41.18
C GLN A 200 28.48 -42.95 -42.26
N SER A 201 29.22 -41.87 -42.00
CA SER A 201 30.24 -41.37 -42.91
C SER A 201 31.38 -42.38 -43.13
N GLN A 202 31.78 -43.09 -42.08
CA GLN A 202 32.79 -44.15 -42.18
C GLN A 202 32.26 -45.34 -42.98
N ALA A 203 31.03 -45.78 -42.71
CA ALA A 203 30.39 -46.86 -43.47
C ALA A 203 30.30 -46.53 -44.97
N LEU A 204 29.90 -45.30 -45.33
CA LEU A 204 29.86 -44.83 -46.72
C LEU A 204 31.25 -44.80 -47.37
N ARG A 205 32.31 -44.46 -46.62
CA ARG A 205 33.69 -44.51 -47.13
C ARG A 205 34.13 -45.93 -47.45
N GLU A 206 33.81 -46.89 -46.57
CA GLU A 206 34.11 -48.30 -46.83
C GLU A 206 33.31 -48.85 -48.01
N GLN A 207 32.02 -48.49 -48.12
CA GLN A 207 31.21 -48.84 -49.29
C GLN A 207 31.83 -48.32 -50.60
N ARG A 208 32.26 -47.05 -50.64
CA ARG A 208 32.93 -46.49 -51.82
C ARG A 208 34.24 -47.19 -52.16
N LYS A 209 35.00 -47.66 -51.17
CA LYS A 209 36.20 -48.47 -51.42
C LYS A 209 35.85 -49.79 -52.08
N ILE A 210 34.80 -50.47 -51.60
CA ILE A 210 34.31 -51.72 -52.19
C ILE A 210 33.85 -51.47 -53.63
N GLU A 211 33.07 -50.41 -53.88
CA GLU A 211 32.64 -50.03 -55.22
C GLU A 211 33.83 -49.75 -56.15
N ALA A 212 34.86 -49.05 -55.68
CA ALA A 212 36.09 -48.81 -56.45
C ALA A 212 36.85 -50.11 -56.76
N MET A 213 36.94 -51.05 -55.80
CA MET A 213 37.53 -52.37 -56.04
C MET A 213 36.74 -53.16 -57.10
N MET A 214 35.41 -53.11 -57.06
CA MET A 214 34.55 -53.75 -58.07
C MET A 214 34.72 -53.12 -59.46
N GLN A 215 34.92 -51.80 -59.55
CA GLN A 215 35.14 -51.11 -60.82
C GLN A 215 36.54 -51.31 -61.41
N GLY A 216 37.55 -51.63 -60.58
CA GLY A 216 38.92 -51.97 -61.02
C GLY A 216 39.09 -53.42 -61.49
N ALA A 217 38.30 -54.35 -60.95
CA ALA A 217 38.33 -55.79 -61.30
C ALA A 217 38.17 -56.17 -62.79
N PRO A 218 37.42 -55.45 -63.66
CA PRO A 218 37.33 -55.83 -65.08
C PRO A 218 38.65 -55.67 -65.86
N GLY A 219 39.61 -54.87 -65.37
CA GLY A 219 40.93 -54.76 -65.97
C GLY A 219 41.71 -56.08 -65.91
N ASP A 220 41.72 -56.70 -64.73
CA ASP A 220 42.43 -57.96 -64.49
C ASP A 220 41.78 -59.13 -65.24
N LEU A 221 40.45 -59.20 -65.28
CA LEU A 221 39.74 -60.21 -66.08
C LEU A 221 39.99 -60.04 -67.58
N GLY A 222 40.15 -58.80 -68.06
CA GLY A 222 40.50 -58.51 -69.44
C GLY A 222 41.93 -58.95 -69.79
N GLU A 223 42.88 -58.80 -68.87
CA GLU A 223 44.26 -59.28 -69.04
C GLU A 223 44.35 -60.81 -68.99
N VAL A 224 43.67 -61.45 -68.04
CA VAL A 224 43.59 -62.92 -67.98
C VAL A 224 43.00 -63.49 -69.28
N ARG A 225 41.91 -62.90 -69.78
CA ARG A 225 41.31 -63.35 -71.05
C ARG A 225 42.23 -63.13 -72.26
N LYS A 226 43.03 -62.07 -72.27
CA LYS A 226 44.07 -61.85 -73.29
C LYS A 226 45.19 -62.88 -73.20
N GLN A 227 45.63 -63.23 -71.99
CA GLN A 227 46.63 -64.26 -71.75
C GLN A 227 46.11 -65.64 -72.19
N GLU A 228 44.90 -66.02 -71.79
CA GLU A 228 44.26 -67.28 -72.21
C GLU A 228 44.11 -67.36 -73.74
N CYS A 229 43.71 -66.26 -74.40
CA CYS A 229 43.65 -66.19 -75.86
C CYS A 229 45.04 -66.29 -76.52
N ALA A 230 46.08 -65.73 -75.90
CA ALA A 230 47.44 -65.84 -76.41
C ALA A 230 47.97 -67.27 -76.26
N GLU A 231 47.68 -67.95 -75.15
CA GLU A 231 48.03 -69.36 -74.94
C GLU A 231 47.27 -70.28 -75.89
N ALA A 232 45.96 -70.11 -76.04
CA ALA A 232 45.16 -70.88 -76.99
C ALA A 232 45.64 -70.72 -78.45
N ARG A 233 46.11 -69.53 -78.83
CA ARG A 233 46.74 -69.32 -80.15
C ARG A 233 48.06 -70.07 -80.31
N LYS A 234 48.88 -70.13 -79.26
CA LYS A 234 50.14 -70.90 -79.30
C LYS A 234 49.87 -72.40 -79.43
N THR A 235 48.86 -72.93 -78.74
CA THR A 235 48.51 -74.35 -78.84
C THR A 235 47.91 -74.69 -80.21
N LEU A 236 47.05 -73.84 -80.77
CA LEU A 236 46.56 -73.99 -82.15
C LEU A 236 47.69 -74.01 -83.17
N ALA A 237 48.64 -73.08 -83.07
CA ALA A 237 49.79 -73.03 -83.97
C ALA A 237 50.68 -74.29 -83.87
N ALA A 238 50.81 -74.88 -82.68
CA ALA A 238 51.55 -76.13 -82.50
C ALA A 238 50.85 -77.33 -83.15
N VAL A 239 49.52 -77.39 -83.11
CA VAL A 239 48.74 -78.45 -83.78
C VAL A 239 48.84 -78.33 -85.30
N ASP A 240 48.76 -77.12 -85.86
CA ASP A 240 48.94 -76.88 -87.29
C ASP A 240 50.33 -77.34 -87.78
N GLU A 241 51.36 -77.18 -86.95
CA GLU A 241 52.74 -77.61 -87.26
C GLU A 241 52.92 -79.14 -87.16
N GLU A 242 52.22 -79.81 -86.24
CA GLU A 242 52.16 -81.27 -86.18
C GLU A 242 51.40 -81.87 -87.38
N ASP A 243 50.25 -81.31 -87.77
CA ASP A 243 49.48 -81.74 -88.94
C ASP A 243 50.26 -81.52 -90.25
N PHE A 244 51.01 -80.42 -90.36
CA PHE A 244 51.89 -80.16 -91.51
C PHE A 244 53.04 -81.18 -91.59
N ASN A 245 53.60 -81.60 -90.46
CA ASN A 245 54.66 -82.61 -90.42
C ASN A 245 54.13 -84.03 -90.68
N LEU A 246 52.93 -84.37 -90.22
CA LEU A 246 52.26 -85.64 -90.52
C LEU A 246 51.86 -85.74 -92.00
N GLY A 247 51.45 -84.63 -92.63
CA GLY A 247 51.16 -84.56 -94.06
C GLY A 247 52.37 -84.74 -94.98
N ARG A 248 53.58 -84.38 -94.53
CA ARG A 248 54.83 -84.61 -95.30
C ARG A 248 55.34 -86.05 -95.22
N GLY A 249 54.97 -86.80 -94.19
CA GLY A 249 55.40 -88.19 -94.01
C GLY A 249 54.73 -89.20 -94.95
N THR A 250 53.66 -88.83 -95.66
CA THR A 250 52.87 -89.76 -96.50
C THR A 250 53.09 -89.61 -98.00
N LEU A 251 53.92 -88.66 -98.46
CA LEU A 251 54.19 -88.46 -99.89
C LEU A 251 55.50 -89.08 -100.41
N TYR A 252 56.22 -89.84 -99.59
CA TYR A 252 57.32 -90.70 -100.00
C TYR A 252 56.97 -92.17 -99.73
N MET A 253 56.06 -92.71 -100.54
CA MET A 253 55.87 -94.14 -100.77
C MET A 253 55.84 -94.36 -102.27
#